data_AF-A0A966C859-F1
#
_entry.id   AF-A0A966C859-F1
#
_cell.length_a   1.000
_cell.length_b   1.000
_cell.length_c   1.000
_cell.angle_alpha   90.00
_cell.angle_beta   90.00
_cell.angle_gamma   90.00
#
_symmetry.space_group_name_H-M   'P 1'
#
loop_
_entity.id
_entity.type
_entity.pdbx_description
1 polymer ?
#
loop_
_entity_poly.entity_id
_entity_poly.type
_entity_poly.pdbx_seq_one_letter_code
_entity_poly.pdbx_strand_id
1 'polypeptide(L)'
;MAISLSKGQRVSLDKVAPGLTAAFIGLGWDTNVTDTGGSFDLDASIFLLNSNEKLISEKHFIFYNNLTSPDPEKSIKHMGDNLTGEGEGDDEGIIADLRKVPADISKIVITVTIHEAEKRGHNFGQVRNAFVRLVNVETKEEILRYDLEENFSIETALIMAEIYRKDGEWRMNAVGAGYQGGLESLLNRYQ
;
A
#
# COMPACT_ATOMS: atom_id res chain seq x y z
N MET A 1 11.69 -2.74 -18.33
CA MET A 1 11.13 -4.04 -17.90
C MET A 1 10.96 -3.95 -16.41
N ALA A 2 9.73 -4.01 -15.91
CA ALA A 2 9.47 -3.99 -14.47
C ALA A 2 9.94 -5.30 -13.84
N ILE A 3 10.42 -5.24 -12.60
CA ILE A 3 10.78 -6.43 -11.84
C ILE A 3 9.53 -6.96 -11.18
N SER A 4 9.15 -8.19 -11.53
CA SER A 4 8.11 -8.91 -10.80
C SER A 4 8.70 -9.42 -9.47
N LEU A 5 8.05 -9.06 -8.37
CA LEU A 5 8.39 -9.49 -7.03
C LEU A 5 7.54 -10.71 -6.65
N SER A 6 8.12 -11.63 -5.90
CA SER A 6 7.36 -12.69 -5.21
C SER A 6 7.16 -12.33 -3.74
N LYS A 7 6.19 -12.99 -3.08
CA LYS A 7 5.95 -12.83 -1.64
C LYS A 7 7.24 -13.01 -0.82
N GLY A 8 7.54 -12.05 0.05
CA GLY A 8 8.73 -12.02 0.90
C GLY A 8 10.00 -11.51 0.19
N GLN A 9 9.92 -11.17 -1.09
CA GLN A 9 11.07 -10.69 -1.85
C GLN A 9 11.40 -9.24 -1.51
N ARG A 10 12.69 -8.99 -1.28
CA ARG A 10 13.23 -7.68 -0.94
C ARG A 10 14.12 -7.18 -2.06
N VAL A 11 13.89 -5.95 -2.47
CA VAL A 11 14.66 -5.31 -3.54
C VAL A 11 15.04 -3.89 -3.13
N SER A 12 16.31 -3.54 -3.35
CA SER A 12 16.80 -2.17 -3.11
C SER A 12 16.32 -1.27 -4.23
N LEU A 13 15.56 -0.22 -3.90
CA LEU A 13 15.07 0.77 -4.87
C LEU A 13 16.23 1.45 -5.58
N ASP A 14 17.33 1.73 -4.87
CA ASP A 14 18.52 2.35 -5.47
C ASP A 14 19.18 1.47 -6.56
N LYS A 15 19.11 0.14 -6.42
CA LYS A 15 19.68 -0.78 -7.42
C LYS A 15 18.83 -0.90 -8.67
N VAL A 16 17.51 -0.77 -8.53
CA VAL A 16 16.55 -0.97 -9.63
C VAL A 16 16.12 0.35 -10.28
N ALA A 17 16.19 1.43 -9.52
CA ALA A 17 15.91 2.80 -9.93
C ALA A 17 16.90 3.74 -9.19
N PRO A 18 18.17 3.78 -9.64
CA PRO A 18 19.17 4.66 -9.04
C PRO A 18 18.74 6.12 -9.13
N GLY A 19 18.79 6.81 -7.99
CA GLY A 19 18.35 8.22 -7.90
C GLY A 19 16.84 8.43 -7.80
N LEU A 20 16.05 7.38 -7.50
CA LEU A 20 14.60 7.51 -7.29
C LEU A 20 14.29 8.55 -6.21
N THR A 21 13.68 9.65 -6.63
CA THR A 21 13.28 10.74 -5.74
C THR A 21 11.87 10.53 -5.20
N ALA A 22 10.94 10.25 -6.11
CA ALA A 22 9.53 9.99 -5.82
C ALA A 22 9.04 8.76 -6.57
N ALA A 23 8.30 7.93 -5.85
CA ALA A 23 7.67 6.72 -6.34
C ALA A 23 6.15 6.90 -6.34
N PHE A 24 5.51 6.50 -7.43
CA PHE A 24 4.07 6.30 -7.49
C PHE A 24 3.80 4.82 -7.22
N ILE A 25 2.97 4.56 -6.22
CA ILE A 25 2.52 3.24 -5.80
C ILE A 25 1.10 3.11 -6.34
N GLY A 26 0.94 2.31 -7.40
CA GLY A 26 -0.35 1.98 -7.98
C GLY A 26 -0.86 0.67 -7.39
N LEU A 27 -2.11 0.64 -6.95
CA LEU A 27 -2.81 -0.55 -6.51
C LEU A 27 -3.98 -0.77 -7.46
N GLY A 28 -4.18 -2.01 -7.87
CA GLY A 28 -5.34 -2.39 -8.68
C GLY A 28 -5.90 -3.72 -8.23
N TRP A 29 -7.20 -3.92 -8.40
CA TRP A 29 -7.90 -5.15 -8.04
C TRP A 29 -9.21 -5.29 -8.82
N ASP A 30 -9.59 -6.52 -9.12
CA ASP A 30 -10.87 -6.86 -9.74
C ASP A 30 -11.85 -7.38 -8.68
N THR A 31 -13.02 -6.76 -8.60
CA THR A 31 -14.09 -7.20 -7.69
C THR A 31 -15.11 -8.02 -8.46
N ASN A 32 -15.51 -9.20 -7.95
CA ASN A 32 -16.56 -9.99 -8.59
C ASN A 32 -17.94 -9.37 -8.26
N VAL A 33 -18.42 -8.48 -9.13
CA VAL A 33 -19.72 -7.80 -9.02
C VAL A 33 -20.92 -8.76 -9.13
N THR A 34 -20.70 -10.02 -9.53
CA THR A 34 -21.76 -10.92 -9.98
C THR A 34 -22.52 -11.67 -8.88
N ASP A 35 -22.04 -11.76 -7.63
CA ASP A 35 -22.66 -12.66 -6.63
C ASP A 35 -23.26 -11.95 -5.39
N THR A 36 -22.81 -10.74 -5.07
CA THR A 36 -23.32 -9.95 -3.94
C THR A 36 -23.39 -8.49 -4.34
N GLY A 37 -24.59 -7.96 -4.61
CA GLY A 37 -24.83 -6.60 -5.11
C GLY A 37 -24.47 -5.46 -4.16
N GLY A 38 -23.20 -5.37 -3.75
CA GLY A 38 -22.62 -4.29 -2.99
C GLY A 38 -21.31 -3.83 -3.62
N SER A 39 -21.08 -2.52 -3.65
CA SER A 39 -19.78 -1.95 -4.04
C SER A 39 -18.70 -2.47 -3.08
N PHE A 40 -17.67 -3.08 -3.66
CA PHE A 40 -16.45 -3.45 -2.94
C PHE A 40 -15.59 -2.22 -2.82
N ASP A 41 -15.62 -1.66 -1.63
CA ASP A 41 -14.86 -0.48 -1.27
C ASP A 41 -13.57 -0.95 -0.60
N LEU A 42 -12.46 -0.85 -1.32
CA LEU A 42 -11.14 -1.24 -0.86
C LEU A 42 -10.34 0.04 -0.64
N ASP A 43 -9.95 0.25 0.61
CA ASP A 43 -9.20 1.41 1.06
C ASP A 43 -7.70 1.08 1.11
N ALA A 44 -6.86 1.77 0.34
CA ALA A 44 -5.42 1.79 0.57
C ALA A 44 -5.08 2.73 1.71
N SER A 45 -4.25 2.22 2.61
CA SER A 45 -3.79 2.94 3.78
C SER A 45 -2.28 2.80 3.92
N ILE A 46 -1.62 3.86 4.38
CA ILE A 46 -0.17 3.95 4.53
C ILE A 46 0.17 4.27 5.98
N PHE A 47 0.99 3.41 6.57
CA PHE A 47 1.51 3.58 7.92
C PHE A 47 2.95 4.06 7.85
N LEU A 48 3.20 5.27 8.34
CA LEU A 48 4.54 5.82 8.49
C LEU A 48 5.09 5.48 9.88
N LEU A 49 6.03 4.55 9.91
CA LEU A 49 6.61 3.98 11.12
C LEU A 49 8.02 4.50 11.37
N ASN A 50 8.33 4.69 12.65
CA ASN A 50 9.66 5.02 13.11
C ASN A 50 10.60 3.80 13.16
N SER A 51 11.82 4.00 13.64
CA SER A 51 12.83 2.93 13.80
C SER A 51 12.42 1.80 14.75
N ASN A 52 11.41 2.02 15.61
CA ASN A 52 10.85 1.00 16.50
C ASN A 52 9.61 0.31 15.90
N GLU A 53 9.35 0.51 14.60
CA GLU A 53 8.19 -0.04 13.89
C GLU A 53 6.84 0.41 14.48
N LYS A 54 6.80 1.61 15.08
CA LYS A 54 5.59 2.24 15.62
C LYS A 54 5.23 3.51 14.88
N LEU A 55 3.95 3.83 14.81
CA LEU A 55 3.45 5.11 14.33
C LEU A 55 4.01 6.23 15.21
N ILE A 56 4.50 7.29 14.57
CA ILE A 56 4.97 8.49 15.28
C ILE A 56 3.77 9.22 15.91
N SER A 57 2.65 9.29 15.19
CA SER A 57 1.37 9.78 15.69
C SER A 57 0.24 9.28 14.79
N GLU A 58 -1.01 9.44 15.23
CA GLU A 58 -2.20 9.11 14.43
C GLU A 58 -2.25 9.88 13.10
N LYS A 59 -1.60 11.04 13.02
CA LYS A 59 -1.53 11.82 11.77
C LYS A 59 -0.59 11.21 10.73
N HIS A 60 0.34 10.35 11.16
CA HIS A 60 1.27 9.63 10.29
C HIS A 60 0.62 8.38 9.66
N PHE A 61 -0.67 8.21 9.89
CA PHE A 61 -1.52 7.25 9.19
C PHE A 61 -2.26 7.97 8.05
N ILE A 62 -1.96 7.58 6.82
CA ILE A 62 -2.48 8.20 5.58
C ILE A 62 -3.53 7.26 4.99
N PHE A 63 -4.69 7.79 4.66
CA PHE A 63 -5.84 7.03 4.16
C PHE A 63 -6.81 8.00 3.46
N TYR A 64 -7.93 7.52 2.95
CA TYR A 64 -8.93 8.33 2.23
C TYR A 64 -9.35 9.63 2.96
N ASN A 65 -9.43 9.62 4.30
CA ASN A 65 -9.79 10.82 5.09
C ASN A 65 -8.56 11.71 5.42
N ASN A 66 -7.35 11.15 5.34
CA ASN A 66 -6.10 11.86 5.59
C ASN A 66 -5.15 11.68 4.40
N LEU A 67 -5.38 12.47 3.34
CA LEU A 67 -4.73 12.29 2.04
C LEU A 67 -3.24 12.67 2.01
N THR A 68 -2.69 13.33 3.03
CA THR A 68 -1.30 13.78 3.00
C THR A 68 -0.62 13.59 4.34
N SER A 69 0.68 13.30 4.31
CA SER A 69 1.47 13.18 5.53
C SER A 69 1.55 14.51 6.30
N PRO A 70 1.65 14.46 7.65
CA PRO A 70 1.68 15.65 8.49
C PRO A 70 3.03 16.35 8.45
N ASP A 71 4.00 15.76 7.77
CA ASP A 71 5.32 16.33 7.55
C ASP A 71 5.19 17.68 6.84
N PRO A 72 6.06 18.66 7.16
CA PRO A 72 6.03 19.97 6.51
C PRO A 72 6.17 19.87 4.98
N GLU A 73 6.85 18.83 4.50
CA GLU A 73 7.09 18.59 3.08
C GLU A 73 6.05 17.67 2.40
N LYS A 74 5.08 17.13 3.14
CA LYS A 74 4.03 16.21 2.64
C LYS A 74 4.60 15.09 1.79
N SER A 75 5.52 14.34 2.38
CA SER A 75 6.27 13.27 1.73
C SER A 75 5.37 12.19 1.10
N ILE A 76 4.23 11.87 1.73
CA ILE A 76 3.23 10.95 1.17
C ILE A 76 1.97 11.71 0.78
N LYS A 77 1.43 11.37 -0.39
CA LYS A 77 0.17 11.90 -0.90
C LYS A 77 -0.69 10.79 -1.50
N HIS A 78 -1.87 10.58 -0.94
CA HIS A 78 -2.93 9.78 -1.53
C HIS A 78 -3.56 10.54 -2.70
N MET A 79 -3.72 9.90 -3.87
CA MET A 79 -4.25 10.57 -5.07
C MET A 79 -5.78 10.62 -5.11
N GLY A 80 -6.45 9.80 -4.30
CA GLY A 80 -7.91 9.72 -4.24
C GLY A 80 -8.31 8.29 -3.89
N ASP A 81 -9.53 8.16 -3.41
CA ASP A 81 -10.17 6.89 -3.04
C ASP A 81 -11.09 6.45 -4.18
N ASN A 82 -11.00 5.18 -4.57
CA ASN A 82 -11.84 4.59 -5.60
C ASN A 82 -12.81 3.58 -4.98
N LEU A 83 -13.98 4.12 -4.61
CA LEU A 83 -15.06 3.42 -3.90
C LEU A 83 -15.69 2.24 -4.67
N THR A 84 -15.37 2.05 -5.96
CA THR A 84 -16.00 1.02 -6.79
C THR A 84 -15.02 -0.02 -7.32
N GLY A 85 -13.72 0.28 -7.37
CA GLY A 85 -12.74 -0.55 -8.09
C GLY A 85 -13.13 -0.74 -9.57
N GLU A 86 -13.90 0.20 -10.14
CA GLU A 86 -14.26 0.19 -11.56
C GLU A 86 -13.24 1.04 -12.33
N GLY A 87 -12.38 0.38 -13.09
CA GLY A 87 -11.40 1.05 -13.95
C GLY A 87 -10.40 0.07 -14.54
N GLU A 88 -9.84 0.38 -15.72
CA GLU A 88 -8.69 -0.37 -16.24
C GLU A 88 -7.40 0.21 -15.65
N GLY A 89 -6.71 -0.53 -14.78
CA GLY A 89 -5.36 -0.20 -14.32
C GLY A 89 -5.23 -0.05 -12.81
N ASP A 90 -4.72 1.11 -12.37
CA ASP A 90 -4.58 1.42 -10.94
C ASP A 90 -5.92 1.98 -10.43
N ASP A 91 -6.60 1.23 -9.57
CA ASP A 91 -7.79 1.69 -8.86
C ASP A 91 -7.43 2.80 -7.87
N GLU A 92 -6.31 2.63 -7.16
CA GLU A 92 -5.79 3.62 -6.22
C GLU A 92 -4.32 3.93 -6.44
N GLY A 93 -3.95 5.16 -6.12
CA GLY A 93 -2.61 5.68 -6.35
C GLY A 93 -2.10 6.47 -5.16
N ILE A 94 -0.85 6.20 -4.77
CA ILE A 94 -0.14 6.94 -3.73
C ILE A 94 1.19 7.44 -4.27
N ILE A 95 1.48 8.72 -4.08
CA ILE A 95 2.81 9.28 -4.34
C ILE A 95 3.59 9.32 -3.04
N ALA A 96 4.76 8.69 -3.05
CA ALA A 96 5.73 8.69 -1.97
C ALA A 96 7.04 9.36 -2.42
N ASP A 97 7.31 10.57 -1.91
CA ASP A 97 8.55 11.31 -2.11
C ASP A 97 9.58 10.91 -1.04
N LEU A 98 10.40 9.92 -1.38
CA LEU A 98 11.37 9.28 -0.48
C LEU A 98 12.49 10.23 -0.01
N ARG A 99 12.71 11.35 -0.71
CA ARG A 99 13.71 12.36 -0.31
C ARG A 99 13.20 13.30 0.76
N LYS A 100 11.89 13.54 0.77
CA LYS A 100 11.21 14.43 1.73
C LYS A 100 10.74 13.69 2.98
N VAL A 101 10.86 12.37 3.01
CA VAL A 101 10.52 11.58 4.21
C VAL A 101 11.47 11.96 5.35
N PRO A 102 10.96 12.49 6.47
CA PRO A 102 11.80 12.87 7.60
C PRO A 102 12.58 11.69 8.17
N ALA A 103 13.71 12.01 8.81
CA ALA A 103 14.61 10.99 9.35
C ALA A 103 13.99 10.12 10.44
N ASP A 104 12.98 10.64 11.15
CA ASP A 104 12.19 9.92 12.16
C ASP A 104 11.40 8.74 11.57
N ILE A 105 11.05 8.81 10.27
CA ILE A 105 10.36 7.73 9.56
C ILE A 105 11.41 6.82 8.93
N SER A 106 11.37 5.55 9.31
CA SER A 106 12.30 4.53 8.79
C SER A 106 11.58 3.47 7.96
N LYS A 107 10.26 3.37 8.06
CA LYS A 107 9.46 2.37 7.35
C LYS A 107 8.09 2.94 6.97
N ILE A 108 7.63 2.58 5.78
CA ILE A 108 6.38 2.99 5.16
C ILE A 108 5.68 1.68 4.80
N VAL A 109 4.57 1.37 5.46
CA VAL A 109 3.83 0.12 5.20
C VAL A 109 2.59 0.47 4.40
N ILE A 110 2.46 -0.18 3.24
CA ILE A 110 1.31 -0.05 2.35
C ILE A 110 0.37 -1.21 2.61
N THR A 111 -0.84 -0.87 2.96
CA THR A 111 -1.88 -1.81 3.36
C THR A 111 -3.15 -1.53 2.59
N VAL A 112 -3.97 -2.56 2.41
CA VAL A 112 -5.29 -2.46 1.79
C VAL A 112 -6.28 -3.11 2.74
N THR A 113 -7.40 -2.46 2.95
CA THR A 113 -8.46 -2.95 3.84
C THR A 113 -9.80 -2.84 3.15
N ILE A 114 -10.71 -3.78 3.40
CA ILE A 114 -12.06 -3.69 2.84
C ILE A 114 -12.93 -2.87 3.80
N HIS A 115 -13.54 -1.81 3.27
CA HIS A 115 -14.45 -0.97 4.03
C HIS A 115 -15.67 -1.77 4.49
N GLU A 116 -15.99 -1.68 5.78
CA GLU A 116 -17.11 -2.41 6.40
C GLU A 116 -17.14 -3.93 6.13
N ALA A 117 -15.97 -4.56 5.92
CA ALA A 117 -15.87 -5.97 5.54
C ALA A 117 -16.68 -6.91 6.46
N GLU A 118 -16.60 -6.74 7.78
CA GLU A 118 -17.35 -7.55 8.75
C GLU A 118 -18.87 -7.34 8.65
N LYS A 119 -19.33 -6.10 8.44
CA LYS A 119 -20.77 -5.81 8.31
C LYS A 119 -21.35 -6.31 6.99
N ARG A 120 -20.55 -6.26 5.92
CA ARG A 120 -20.96 -6.66 4.57
C ARG A 120 -20.63 -8.12 4.25
N GLY A 121 -19.93 -8.82 5.14
CA GLY A 121 -19.45 -10.19 4.93
C GLY A 121 -18.41 -10.29 3.81
N HIS A 122 -17.75 -9.19 3.46
CA HIS A 122 -16.74 -9.14 2.41
C HIS A 122 -15.38 -9.60 2.93
N ASN A 123 -14.64 -10.29 2.08
CA ASN A 123 -13.27 -10.73 2.34
C ASN A 123 -12.46 -10.67 1.05
N PHE A 124 -11.13 -10.69 1.19
CA PHE A 124 -10.23 -10.64 0.04
C PHE A 124 -10.32 -11.90 -0.86
N GLY A 125 -11.02 -12.96 -0.46
CA GLY A 125 -11.29 -14.12 -1.30
C GLY A 125 -12.26 -13.82 -2.45
N GLN A 126 -12.99 -12.71 -2.37
CA GLN A 126 -13.88 -12.22 -3.44
C GLN A 126 -13.17 -11.24 -4.38
N VAL A 127 -11.96 -10.80 -4.03
CA VAL A 127 -11.11 -9.89 -4.80
C VAL A 127 -10.14 -10.72 -5.63
N ARG A 128 -9.95 -10.36 -6.91
CA ARG A 128 -9.07 -11.04 -7.85
C ARG A 128 -8.09 -10.07 -8.48
N ASN A 129 -7.03 -10.61 -9.07
CA ASN A 129 -6.02 -9.83 -9.79
C ASN A 129 -5.52 -8.61 -8.99
N ALA A 130 -5.46 -8.74 -7.67
CA ALA A 130 -4.96 -7.67 -6.84
C ALA A 130 -3.45 -7.54 -7.07
N PHE A 131 -2.97 -6.35 -7.37
CA PHE A 131 -1.54 -6.10 -7.55
C PHE A 131 -1.15 -4.76 -6.93
N VAL A 132 0.12 -4.66 -6.56
CA VAL A 132 0.76 -3.39 -6.23
C VAL A 132 1.96 -3.20 -7.15
N ARG A 133 2.06 -2.02 -7.74
CA ARG A 133 3.21 -1.65 -8.56
C ARG A 133 3.83 -0.37 -8.08
N LEU A 134 5.12 -0.22 -8.37
CA LEU A 134 5.90 0.95 -8.05
C LEU A 134 6.46 1.52 -9.36
N VAL A 135 6.10 2.76 -9.64
CA VAL A 135 6.42 3.50 -10.86
C VAL A 135 7.25 4.73 -10.47
N ASN A 136 8.31 5.02 -11.23
CA ASN A 136 9.07 6.24 -11.04
C ASN A 136 8.24 7.44 -11.54
N VAL A 137 8.00 8.45 -10.69
CA VAL A 137 7.19 9.61 -11.07
C VAL A 137 7.85 10.44 -12.18
N GLU A 138 9.18 10.52 -12.19
CA GLU A 138 9.93 11.34 -13.15
C GLU A 138 10.02 10.66 -14.53
N THR A 139 10.37 9.37 -14.56
CA THR A 139 10.55 8.63 -15.82
C THR A 139 9.28 7.94 -16.31
N LYS A 140 8.26 7.82 -15.44
CA LYS A 140 7.03 7.03 -15.66
C LYS A 140 7.29 5.55 -15.93
N GLU A 141 8.47 5.05 -15.58
CA GLU A 141 8.80 3.64 -15.76
C GLU A 141 8.34 2.84 -14.55
N GLU A 142 7.66 1.72 -14.82
CA GLU A 142 7.35 0.73 -13.80
C GLU A 142 8.63 0.04 -13.36
N ILE A 143 8.99 0.24 -12.09
CA ILE A 143 10.21 -0.27 -11.48
C ILE A 143 9.95 -1.69 -10.98
N LEU A 144 8.85 -1.86 -10.24
CA LEU A 144 8.50 -3.09 -9.54
C LEU A 144 7.00 -3.36 -9.69
N ARG A 145 6.65 -4.64 -9.71
CA ARG A 145 5.26 -5.09 -9.66
C ARG A 145 5.19 -6.32 -8.76
N TYR A 146 4.21 -6.38 -7.89
CA TYR A 146 3.90 -7.51 -7.05
C TYR A 146 2.44 -7.88 -7.25
N ASP A 147 2.21 -9.04 -7.84
CA ASP A 147 0.89 -9.60 -8.03
C ASP A 147 0.54 -10.48 -6.83
N LEU A 148 -0.66 -10.29 -6.31
CA LEU A 148 -1.16 -10.97 -5.13
C LEU A 148 -1.89 -12.25 -5.57
N GLU A 149 -1.22 -13.39 -5.46
CA GLU A 149 -1.75 -14.69 -5.91
C GLU A 149 -2.41 -15.51 -4.79
N GLU A 150 -2.38 -15.03 -3.55
CA GLU A 150 -2.93 -15.75 -2.40
C GLU A 150 -4.43 -15.55 -2.23
N ASN A 151 -5.12 -16.64 -1.88
CA ASN A 151 -6.53 -16.61 -1.54
C ASN A 151 -6.70 -16.23 -0.07
N PHE A 152 -7.02 -14.96 0.17
CA PHE A 152 -7.32 -14.43 1.49
C PHE A 152 -8.80 -14.62 1.84
N SER A 153 -9.20 -15.86 2.07
CA SER A 153 -10.62 -16.24 2.20
C SER A 153 -11.31 -15.72 3.47
N ILE A 154 -10.57 -15.26 4.48
CA ILE A 154 -11.12 -14.81 5.77
C ILE A 154 -10.54 -13.48 6.25
N GLU A 155 -9.55 -12.95 5.55
CA GLU A 155 -8.84 -11.74 5.89
C GLU A 155 -9.57 -10.52 5.32
N THR A 156 -9.59 -9.47 6.13
CA THR A 156 -10.28 -8.20 5.83
C THR A 156 -9.31 -7.03 5.73
N ALA A 157 -8.05 -7.27 6.09
CA ALA A 157 -6.93 -6.36 5.97
C ALA A 157 -5.71 -7.08 5.39
N LEU A 158 -4.91 -6.38 4.60
CA LEU A 158 -3.77 -6.95 3.90
C LEU A 158 -2.61 -5.97 3.90
N ILE A 159 -1.40 -6.45 4.21
CA ILE A 159 -0.17 -5.72 3.97
C ILE A 159 0.38 -6.13 2.61
N MET A 160 0.26 -5.22 1.63
CA MET A 160 0.74 -5.44 0.26
C MET A 160 2.26 -5.41 0.22
N ALA A 161 2.83 -4.29 0.66
CA ALA A 161 4.27 -4.04 0.61
C ALA A 161 4.72 -3.11 1.73
N GLU A 162 6.00 -3.15 2.05
CA GLU A 162 6.63 -2.15 2.92
C GLU A 162 7.88 -1.58 2.24
N ILE A 163 8.05 -0.28 2.34
CA ILE A 163 9.23 0.45 1.90
C ILE A 163 9.97 0.88 3.17
N TYR A 164 11.20 0.45 3.34
CA TYR A 164 11.99 0.76 4.54
C TYR A 164 13.38 1.24 4.17
N ARG A 165 13.94 2.10 5.01
CA ARG A 165 15.29 2.60 4.85
C ARG A 165 16.25 1.71 5.63
N LYS A 166 17.27 1.19 4.95
CA LYS A 166 18.31 0.37 5.55
C LYS A 166 19.66 0.71 4.95
N ASP A 167 20.66 0.94 5.81
CA ASP A 167 22.02 1.36 5.41
C ASP A 167 22.05 2.67 4.59
N GLY A 168 21.07 3.55 4.79
CA GLY A 168 20.92 4.80 4.01
C GLY A 168 20.24 4.63 2.65
N GLU A 169 19.88 3.40 2.27
CA GLU A 169 19.18 3.09 1.03
C GLU A 169 17.71 2.76 1.28
N TRP A 170 16.83 3.13 0.36
CA TRP A 170 15.45 2.68 0.37
C TRP A 170 15.32 1.29 -0.25
N ARG A 171 14.57 0.41 0.42
CA ARG A 171 14.29 -0.95 -0.03
C ARG A 171 12.81 -1.22 0.05
N MET A 172 12.28 -1.92 -0.94
CA MET A 172 10.91 -2.41 -0.95
C MET A 172 10.91 -3.90 -0.58
N ASN A 173 9.94 -4.32 0.21
CA ASN A 173 9.66 -5.70 0.53
C ASN A 173 8.21 -6.00 0.13
N ALA A 174 8.01 -7.00 -0.74
CA ALA A 174 6.69 -7.54 -1.02
C ALA A 174 6.29 -8.42 0.16
N VAL A 175 5.23 -8.06 0.89
CA VAL A 175 4.88 -8.73 2.15
C VAL A 175 3.78 -9.77 1.91
N GLY A 176 2.66 -9.36 1.31
CA GLY A 176 1.51 -10.24 1.06
C GLY A 176 1.01 -10.93 2.32
N ALA A 177 0.82 -10.17 3.41
CA ALA A 177 0.36 -10.74 4.69
C ALA A 177 -1.06 -10.28 5.01
N GLY A 178 -2.00 -11.22 5.04
CA GLY A 178 -3.38 -10.98 5.42
C GLY A 178 -3.58 -10.98 6.93
N TYR A 179 -4.55 -10.18 7.39
CA TYR A 179 -4.92 -10.00 8.77
C TYR A 179 -6.44 -10.04 8.92
N GLN A 180 -6.89 -10.60 10.04
CA GLN A 180 -8.29 -10.55 10.48
C GLN A 180 -8.50 -9.37 11.42
N GLY A 181 -9.72 -8.82 11.42
CA GLY A 181 -10.10 -7.68 12.27
C GLY A 181 -9.77 -6.31 11.67
N GLY A 182 -9.66 -6.24 10.33
CA GLY A 182 -9.70 -5.01 9.57
C GLY A 182 -8.58 -4.00 9.88
N LEU A 183 -8.87 -2.74 9.58
CA LEU A 183 -7.93 -1.64 9.80
C LEU A 183 -7.57 -1.45 11.28
N GLU A 184 -8.52 -1.67 12.19
CA GLU A 184 -8.28 -1.54 13.64
C GLU A 184 -7.21 -2.51 14.15
N SER A 185 -7.16 -3.73 13.61
CA SER A 185 -6.13 -4.70 14.00
C SER A 185 -4.73 -4.29 13.53
N LEU A 186 -4.64 -3.68 12.34
CA LEU A 186 -3.38 -3.10 11.85
C LEU A 186 -2.97 -1.88 12.67
N LEU A 187 -3.91 -0.99 13.01
CA LEU A 187 -3.65 0.17 13.87
C LEU A 187 -3.11 -0.27 15.24
N ASN A 188 -3.79 -1.22 15.91
CA ASN A 188 -3.35 -1.74 17.21
C ASN A 188 -1.97 -2.40 17.16
N ARG A 189 -1.58 -2.97 16.02
CA ARG A 189 -0.24 -3.56 15.83
C ARG A 189 0.87 -2.50 15.81
N TYR A 190 0.57 -1.32 15.26
CA TYR A 190 1.55 -0.26 15.01
C TYR A 190 1.46 0.92 16.00
N GLN A 191 0.55 0.85 16.98
CA GLN A 191 0.37 1.86 18.03
C GLN A 191 1.40 1.74 19.17
#